data_AF-A0A9R0R4Z0-F1
#
_entry.id   AF-A0A9R0R4Z0-F1
#
_cell.length_a   1.000
_cell.length_b   1.000
_cell.length_c   1.000
_cell.angle_alpha   90.00
_cell.angle_beta   90.00
_cell.angle_gamma   90.00
#
_symmetry.space_group_name_H-M   'P 1'
#
loop_
_entity.id
_entity.type
_entity.pdbx_description
1 polymer ?
#
loop_
_entity_poly.entity_id
_entity_poly.type
_entity_poly.pdbx_seq_one_letter_code
_entity_poly.pdbx_strand_id
1 'polypeptide(L)'
;MEIMPTLLTMMSTTLLELPEDIMMRVFASLEIPDLVRAGAVCTFWRSAYTALHKLGTHKQPQTPCLLYCSESSSENVACLYSLVEKRVYRLTLPEPPLHSRFLIGSSLGLLVTVDERSEMHLVNPFTGQQIVLPSVTTMQHVKPICDDSGAVHKYAYSRHTANQVICPPKIIAPAALREVFHQKSL
;
A
#
# COMPACT_ATOMS: atom_id res chain seq x y z
N MET A 1 -19.73 -3.47 58.99
CA MET A 1 -20.37 -4.17 57.86
C MET A 1 -21.61 -3.35 57.56
N GLU A 2 -21.71 -2.53 56.51
CA GLU A 2 -21.22 -2.60 55.12
C GLU A 2 -20.81 -1.18 54.68
N ILE A 3 -19.54 -0.97 54.31
CA ILE A 3 -19.04 -0.78 52.93
C ILE A 3 -19.91 0.15 52.08
N MET A 4 -19.48 1.40 51.94
CA MET A 4 -19.87 2.30 50.85
C MET A 4 -19.47 1.69 49.50
N PRO A 5 -20.40 1.41 48.57
CA PRO A 5 -20.05 1.12 47.17
C PRO A 5 -20.19 2.37 46.29
N THR A 6 -20.55 3.53 46.85
CA THR A 6 -20.87 4.74 46.06
C THR A 6 -19.65 5.44 45.45
N LEU A 7 -18.44 5.09 45.91
CA LEU A 7 -17.18 5.70 45.44
C LEU A 7 -16.47 4.89 44.35
N LEU A 8 -16.73 3.58 44.24
CA LEU A 8 -16.13 2.72 43.20
C LEU A 8 -16.88 2.78 41.86
N THR A 9 -18.18 3.10 41.87
CA THR A 9 -18.96 3.27 40.63
C THR A 9 -18.80 4.66 40.00
N MET A 10 -18.35 5.66 40.77
CA MET A 10 -18.08 7.01 40.24
C MET A 10 -16.74 7.14 39.51
N MET A 11 -15.85 6.15 39.60
CA MET A 11 -14.52 6.19 38.97
C MET A 11 -14.45 5.49 37.60
N SER A 12 -15.58 5.06 37.02
CA SER A 12 -15.55 4.16 35.85
C SER A 12 -16.04 4.73 34.51
N THR A 13 -16.78 5.83 34.38
CA THR A 13 -17.38 6.16 33.05
C THR A 13 -17.56 7.64 32.74
N THR A 14 -16.61 8.47 33.18
CA THR A 14 -16.36 9.74 32.48
C THR A 14 -14.87 9.84 32.18
N LEU A 15 -14.35 8.89 31.38
CA LEU A 15 -13.32 9.31 30.44
C LEU A 15 -13.99 10.47 29.69
N LEU A 16 -13.53 11.69 29.94
CA LEU A 16 -13.90 12.86 29.15
C LEU A 16 -13.85 12.39 27.70
N GLU A 17 -15.02 12.16 27.08
CA GLU A 17 -15.11 11.67 25.71
C GLU A 17 -14.61 12.82 24.85
N LEU A 18 -13.29 12.87 24.68
CA LEU A 18 -12.63 13.82 23.84
C LEU A 18 -13.28 13.66 22.47
N PRO A 19 -13.92 14.70 21.91
CA PRO A 19 -14.61 14.58 20.64
C PRO A 19 -13.72 13.93 19.56
N GLU A 20 -14.29 13.03 18.76
CA GLU A 20 -13.55 12.23 17.77
C GLU A 20 -12.72 13.13 16.82
N ASP A 21 -13.21 14.33 16.53
CA ASP A 21 -12.51 15.34 15.73
C ASP A 21 -11.22 15.86 16.37
N ILE A 22 -11.19 16.01 17.69
CA ILE A 22 -9.96 16.44 18.38
C ILE A 22 -8.94 15.30 18.35
N MET A 23 -9.39 14.06 18.56
CA MET A 23 -8.52 12.87 18.42
C MET A 23 -7.95 12.75 17.00
N MET A 24 -8.79 12.92 15.98
CA MET A 24 -8.34 12.95 14.59
C MET A 24 -7.28 14.03 14.36
N ARG A 25 -7.41 15.20 14.99
CA ARG A 25 -6.45 16.30 14.86
C ARG A 25 -5.11 15.99 15.52
N VAL A 26 -5.13 15.34 16.69
CA VAL A 26 -3.90 14.82 17.33
C VAL A 26 -3.25 13.78 16.43
N PHE A 27 -4.02 12.82 15.92
CA PHE A 27 -3.52 11.77 15.03
C PHE A 27 -2.94 12.30 13.71
N ALA A 28 -3.52 13.36 13.16
CA ALA A 28 -2.99 14.02 11.96
C ALA A 28 -1.59 14.63 12.17
N SER A 29 -1.17 14.84 13.42
CA SER A 29 0.17 15.34 13.76
C SER A 29 1.20 14.24 14.03
N LEU A 30 0.77 12.98 14.14
CA LEU A 30 1.65 11.84 14.39
C LEU A 30 2.35 11.40 13.10
N GLU A 31 3.60 10.96 13.25
CA GLU A 31 4.31 10.21 12.21
C GLU A 31 3.60 8.87 11.96
N ILE A 32 3.69 8.33 10.74
CA ILE A 32 3.01 7.08 10.34
C ILE A 32 3.15 5.94 11.35
N PRO A 33 4.33 5.62 11.92
CA PRO A 33 4.46 4.53 12.88
C PRO A 33 3.61 4.74 14.14
N ASP A 34 3.60 5.96 14.68
CA ASP A 34 2.83 6.30 15.87
C ASP A 34 1.34 6.37 15.57
N LEU A 35 0.96 6.86 14.40
CA LEU A 35 -0.42 6.84 13.93
C LEU A 35 -0.97 5.41 13.82
N VAL A 36 -0.19 4.47 13.28
CA VAL A 36 -0.56 3.05 13.20
C VAL A 36 -0.72 2.45 14.60
N ARG A 37 0.19 2.74 15.53
CA ARG A 37 0.09 2.28 16.92
C ARG A 37 -1.11 2.86 17.65
N ALA A 38 -1.45 4.12 17.38
CA ALA A 38 -2.62 4.76 17.97
C ALA A 38 -3.91 3.98 17.63
N GLY A 39 -4.05 3.50 16.40
CA GLY A 39 -5.16 2.64 15.98
C GLY A 39 -5.23 1.26 16.68
N ALA A 40 -4.20 0.87 17.43
CA ALA A 40 -4.14 -0.39 18.18
C ALA A 40 -4.49 -0.25 19.67
N VAL A 41 -4.64 0.97 20.20
CA VAL A 41 -4.82 1.22 21.64
C VAL A 41 -6.18 0.75 22.16
N CYS A 42 -7.28 1.26 21.59
CA CYS A 42 -8.64 0.88 21.97
C CYS A 42 -9.61 1.11 20.80
N THR A 43 -10.86 0.68 20.94
CA THR A 43 -11.91 0.83 19.90
C THR A 43 -12.18 2.29 19.55
N PHE A 44 -12.16 3.18 20.55
CA PHE A 44 -12.37 4.61 20.36
C PHE A 44 -11.25 5.25 19.50
N TRP A 45 -9.98 4.97 19.83
CA TRP A 45 -8.84 5.43 19.02
C TRP A 45 -8.85 4.81 17.62
N ARG A 46 -9.21 3.53 17.50
CA ARG A 46 -9.37 2.89 16.20
C ARG A 46 -10.44 3.57 15.34
N SER A 47 -11.54 4.03 15.94
CA SER A 47 -12.58 4.80 15.24
C SER A 47 -12.02 6.10 14.67
N ALA A 48 -11.40 6.93 15.53
CA ALA A 48 -10.81 8.19 15.12
C ALA A 48 -9.72 8.02 14.04
N TYR A 49 -8.85 7.01 14.18
CA TYR A 49 -7.86 6.64 13.17
C TYR A 49 -8.53 6.31 11.82
N THR A 50 -9.58 5.50 11.85
CA THR A 50 -10.31 5.08 10.63
C THR A 50 -11.03 6.25 9.98
N ALA A 51 -11.63 7.14 10.78
CA ALA A 51 -12.27 8.36 10.30
C ALA A 51 -11.26 9.30 9.62
N LEU A 52 -10.10 9.53 10.25
CA LEU A 52 -9.01 10.31 9.67
C LEU A 52 -8.52 9.72 8.34
N HIS A 53 -8.32 8.40 8.29
CA HIS A 53 -7.88 7.69 7.10
C HIS A 53 -8.90 7.82 5.95
N LYS A 54 -10.20 7.70 6.24
CA LYS A 54 -11.28 7.87 5.24
C LYS A 54 -11.34 9.28 4.67
N LEU A 55 -11.03 10.29 5.48
CA LEU A 55 -11.07 11.68 5.06
C LEU A 55 -9.87 12.06 4.17
N GLY A 56 -8.80 11.23 4.17
CA GLY A 56 -7.59 11.50 3.41
C GLY A 56 -6.87 12.79 3.83
N THR A 57 -7.13 13.29 5.04
CA THR A 57 -6.67 14.61 5.49
C THR A 57 -5.29 14.60 6.14
N HIS A 58 -4.52 13.52 5.99
CA HIS A 58 -3.13 13.50 6.43
C HIS A 58 -2.28 14.28 5.41
N LYS A 59 -2.25 15.60 5.57
CA LYS A 59 -1.60 16.55 4.65
C LYS A 59 -0.21 16.99 5.13
N GLN A 60 0.20 16.55 6.31
CA GLN A 60 1.48 16.97 6.86
C GLN A 60 2.60 16.21 6.17
N PRO A 61 3.68 16.88 5.71
CA PRO A 61 4.87 16.21 5.22
C PRO A 61 5.34 15.19 6.28
N GLN A 62 5.38 13.92 5.89
CA GLN A 62 5.87 12.83 6.72
C GLN A 62 7.35 12.60 6.46
N THR A 63 8.07 12.13 7.46
CA THR A 63 9.45 11.72 7.25
C THR A 63 9.48 10.50 6.32
N PRO A 64 10.26 10.51 5.24
CA PRO A 64 10.28 9.38 4.32
C PRO A 64 10.78 8.12 5.01
N CYS A 65 10.18 6.99 4.67
CA CYS A 65 10.63 5.66 5.09
C CYS A 65 11.12 4.89 3.86
N LEU A 66 12.17 4.08 4.04
CA LEU A 66 12.68 3.23 2.96
C LEU A 66 12.00 1.87 3.03
N LEU A 67 11.22 1.53 2.01
CA LEU A 67 10.70 0.19 1.82
C LEU A 67 11.62 -0.60 0.90
N TYR A 68 12.01 -1.80 1.30
CA TYR A 68 12.85 -2.69 0.50
C TYR A 68 12.54 -4.16 0.79
N CYS A 69 12.87 -5.03 -0.16
CA CYS A 69 12.89 -6.48 0.04
C CYS A 69 14.34 -6.93 0.16
N SER A 70 14.65 -7.86 1.08
CA SER A 70 16.00 -8.40 1.26
C SER A 70 16.04 -9.84 0.77
N GLU A 71 17.11 -10.21 0.07
CA GLU A 71 17.35 -11.62 -0.31
C GLU A 71 17.48 -12.55 0.91
N SER A 72 17.85 -12.00 2.07
CA SER A 72 17.96 -12.76 3.33
C SER A 72 16.62 -12.97 4.05
N SER A 73 15.56 -12.27 3.61
CA SER A 73 14.22 -12.41 4.18
C SER A 73 13.36 -13.39 3.39
N SER A 74 12.41 -14.04 4.07
CA SER A 74 11.39 -14.85 3.39
C SER A 74 10.65 -14.04 2.32
N GLU A 75 10.23 -14.69 1.23
CA GLU A 75 9.61 -14.04 0.06
C GLU A 75 8.43 -13.10 0.37
N ASN A 76 7.67 -13.40 1.43
CA ASN A 76 6.50 -12.64 1.86
C ASN A 76 6.81 -11.48 2.84
N VAL A 77 8.09 -11.18 3.09
CA VAL A 77 8.49 -10.13 4.04
C VAL A 77 9.08 -8.93 3.31
N ALA A 78 8.46 -7.76 3.52
CA ALA A 78 9.04 -6.47 3.17
C ALA A 78 9.62 -5.81 4.43
N CYS A 79 10.70 -5.05 4.25
CA CYS A 79 11.33 -4.29 5.32
C CYS A 79 11.03 -2.80 5.12
N LEU A 80 10.59 -2.14 6.20
CA LEU A 80 10.39 -0.70 6.25
C LEU A 80 11.38 -0.10 7.24
N TYR A 81 12.33 0.67 6.76
CA TYR A 81 13.25 1.42 7.61
C TYR A 81 12.70 2.82 7.87
N SER A 82 12.41 3.11 9.14
CA SER A 82 12.01 4.44 9.60
C SER A 82 13.23 5.27 9.94
N LEU A 83 13.36 6.43 9.29
CA LEU A 83 14.41 7.41 9.61
C LEU A 83 14.19 8.06 10.98
N VAL A 84 12.92 8.24 11.38
CA VAL A 84 12.55 8.85 12.67
C VAL A 84 13.01 7.98 13.82
N GLU A 85 12.71 6.68 13.76
CA GLU A 85 13.03 5.73 14.83
C GLU A 85 14.38 5.05 14.67
N LYS A 86 15.04 5.22 13.52
CA LYS A 86 16.28 4.52 13.15
C LYS A 86 16.13 3.01 13.32
N ARG A 87 14.97 2.48 12.89
CA ARG A 87 14.54 1.11 13.14
C ARG A 87 13.97 0.47 11.88
N VAL A 88 14.26 -0.82 11.71
CA VAL A 88 13.63 -1.66 10.68
C VAL A 88 12.39 -2.35 11.25
N TYR A 89 11.26 -2.20 10.57
CA TYR A 89 10.07 -3.02 10.76
C TYR A 89 9.97 -4.07 9.68
N ARG A 90 9.54 -5.27 10.08
CA ARG A 90 9.27 -6.37 9.16
C ARG A 90 7.77 -6.46 8.95
N LEU A 91 7.36 -6.33 7.70
CA LEU A 91 5.97 -6.36 7.28
C LEU A 91 5.73 -7.69 6.57
N THR A 92 4.86 -8.53 7.14
CA THR A 92 4.42 -9.76 6.48
C THR A 92 3.28 -9.41 5.55
N LEU A 93 3.47 -9.65 4.25
CA LEU A 93 2.50 -9.36 3.21
C LEU A 93 1.85 -10.66 2.73
N PRO A 94 0.56 -10.63 2.35
CA PRO A 94 -0.10 -11.81 1.81
C PRO A 94 0.44 -12.15 0.42
N GLU A 95 0.08 -13.34 -0.06
CA GLU A 95 0.37 -13.72 -1.44
C GLU A 95 -0.42 -12.88 -2.45
N PRO A 96 0.11 -12.68 -3.67
CA PRO A 96 1.47 -13.07 -4.10
C PRO A 96 2.57 -12.20 -3.44
N PRO A 97 3.79 -12.73 -3.24
CA PRO A 97 4.90 -11.97 -2.63
C PRO A 97 5.25 -10.71 -3.43
N LEU A 98 5.76 -9.68 -2.72
CA LEU A 98 6.33 -8.50 -3.38
C LEU A 98 7.72 -8.76 -3.97
N HIS A 99 8.46 -9.72 -3.43
CA HIS A 99 9.86 -9.96 -3.78
C HIS A 99 10.05 -10.28 -5.29
N SER A 100 9.06 -10.89 -5.93
CA SER A 100 9.11 -11.24 -7.36
C SER A 100 8.53 -10.16 -8.29
N ARG A 101 8.06 -9.04 -7.74
CA ARG A 101 7.39 -7.96 -8.47
C ARG A 101 8.28 -6.73 -8.60
N PHE A 102 8.06 -5.95 -9.65
CA PHE A 102 8.68 -4.61 -9.75
C PHE A 102 7.77 -3.56 -9.12
N LEU A 103 8.39 -2.62 -8.40
CA LEU A 103 7.73 -1.42 -7.91
C LEU A 103 7.78 -0.36 -9.02
N ILE A 104 6.61 0.05 -9.54
CA ILE A 104 6.51 1.00 -10.66
C ILE A 104 5.89 2.34 -10.26
N GLY A 105 5.59 2.53 -8.98
CA GLY A 105 5.08 3.79 -8.47
C GLY A 105 4.63 3.73 -7.02
N SER A 106 4.46 4.91 -6.42
CA SER A 106 3.92 5.10 -5.07
C SER A 106 3.08 6.37 -5.02
N SER A 107 1.93 6.32 -4.34
CA SER A 107 1.10 7.49 -4.10
C SER A 107 0.19 7.26 -2.89
N LEU A 108 -0.01 8.28 -2.05
CA LEU A 108 -0.90 8.23 -0.88
C LEU A 108 -0.62 7.03 0.06
N GLY A 109 0.65 6.64 0.21
CA GLY A 109 1.06 5.49 1.03
C GLY A 109 0.77 4.12 0.40
N LEU A 110 0.27 4.09 -0.84
CA LEU A 110 0.04 2.89 -1.62
C LEU A 110 1.14 2.70 -2.66
N LEU A 111 1.42 1.44 -2.99
CA LEU A 111 2.42 1.04 -3.96
C LEU A 111 1.74 0.47 -5.19
N VAL A 112 2.28 0.75 -6.37
CA VAL A 112 1.90 0.06 -7.60
C VAL A 112 2.99 -0.92 -7.95
N THR A 113 2.63 -2.20 -7.99
CA THR A 113 3.55 -3.31 -8.28
C THR A 113 3.10 -4.05 -9.53
N VAL A 114 4.05 -4.68 -10.22
CA VAL A 114 3.78 -5.46 -11.43
C VAL A 114 4.42 -6.84 -11.34
N ASP A 115 3.62 -7.88 -11.59
CA ASP A 115 4.04 -9.28 -11.51
C ASP A 115 4.67 -9.80 -12.81
N GLU A 116 5.04 -11.09 -12.82
CA GLU A 116 5.67 -11.77 -13.97
C GLU A 116 4.80 -11.80 -15.24
N ARG A 117 3.48 -11.70 -15.10
CA ARG A 117 2.54 -11.64 -16.23
C ARG A 117 2.30 -10.21 -16.72
N SER A 118 2.97 -9.24 -16.10
CA SER A 118 2.74 -7.81 -16.25
C SER A 118 1.38 -7.33 -15.73
N GLU A 119 0.74 -8.11 -14.86
CA GLU A 119 -0.48 -7.69 -14.20
C GLU A 119 -0.13 -6.79 -13.02
N MET A 120 -0.93 -5.74 -12.85
CA MET A 120 -0.65 -4.67 -11.89
C MET A 120 -1.47 -4.84 -10.61
N HIS A 121 -0.86 -4.50 -9.49
CA HIS A 121 -1.47 -4.62 -8.17
C HIS A 121 -1.20 -3.35 -7.36
N LEU A 122 -2.24 -2.83 -6.75
CA LEU A 122 -2.16 -1.78 -5.74
C LEU A 122 -1.97 -2.43 -4.37
N VAL A 123 -0.92 -2.05 -3.65
CA VAL A 123 -0.53 -2.68 -2.39
C VAL A 123 -0.45 -1.64 -1.29
N ASN A 124 -1.12 -1.90 -0.17
CA ASN A 124 -0.93 -1.17 1.06
C ASN A 124 0.05 -1.95 1.96
N PRO A 125 1.29 -1.47 2.14
CA PRO A 125 2.30 -2.20 2.92
C PRO A 125 1.98 -2.27 4.42
N PHE A 126 1.14 -1.37 4.95
CA PHE A 126 0.80 -1.31 6.37
C PHE A 126 -0.36 -2.23 6.73
N THR A 127 -1.40 -2.27 5.88
CA THR A 127 -2.56 -3.17 6.10
C THR A 127 -2.37 -4.54 5.47
N GLY A 128 -1.38 -4.70 4.58
CA GLY A 128 -1.19 -5.89 3.77
C GLY A 128 -2.23 -6.05 2.65
N GLN A 129 -3.20 -5.15 2.52
CA GLN A 129 -4.25 -5.25 1.51
C GLN A 129 -3.65 -5.14 0.10
N GLN A 130 -4.06 -6.05 -0.78
CA GLN A 130 -3.70 -6.04 -2.19
C GLN A 130 -4.96 -5.98 -3.05
N ILE A 131 -4.95 -5.13 -4.07
CA ILE A 131 -6.05 -4.96 -5.02
C ILE A 131 -5.48 -5.13 -6.42
N VAL A 132 -6.02 -6.10 -7.16
CA VAL A 132 -5.67 -6.31 -8.57
C VAL A 132 -6.23 -5.13 -9.37
N LEU A 133 -5.38 -4.47 -10.16
CA LEU A 133 -5.78 -3.42 -11.07
C LEU A 133 -6.32 -4.02 -12.39
N PRO A 134 -7.04 -3.23 -13.23
CA PRO A 134 -7.47 -3.70 -14.54
C PRO A 134 -6.31 -4.29 -15.33
N SER A 135 -6.57 -5.39 -16.04
CA SER A 135 -5.50 -6.13 -16.71
C SER A 135 -4.75 -5.23 -17.69
N VAL A 136 -3.45 -5.48 -17.84
CA VAL A 136 -2.62 -4.78 -18.80
C VAL A 136 -3.18 -4.80 -20.22
N THR A 137 -3.99 -5.81 -20.56
CA THR A 137 -4.71 -5.93 -21.83
C THR A 137 -5.79 -4.86 -22.08
N THR A 138 -6.25 -4.16 -21.03
CA THR A 138 -7.18 -3.02 -21.16
C THR A 138 -6.46 -1.75 -21.61
N MET A 139 -5.13 -1.71 -21.57
CA MET A 139 -4.34 -0.57 -22.04
C MET A 139 -4.36 -0.52 -23.57
N GLN A 140 -4.64 0.65 -24.14
CA GLN A 140 -4.76 0.82 -25.59
C GLN A 140 -3.52 0.34 -26.37
N HIS A 141 -2.35 0.48 -25.77
CA HIS A 141 -1.06 0.19 -26.38
C HIS A 141 -0.52 -1.22 -26.09
N VAL A 142 -1.33 -2.08 -25.46
CA VAL A 142 -1.02 -3.49 -25.20
C VAL A 142 -2.11 -4.34 -25.83
N LYS A 143 -1.73 -5.20 -26.77
CA LYS A 143 -2.64 -6.19 -27.35
C LYS A 143 -2.19 -7.59 -26.95
N PRO A 144 -3.06 -8.41 -26.33
CA PRO A 144 -2.73 -9.79 -26.00
C PRO A 144 -2.58 -10.61 -27.28
N ILE A 145 -1.62 -11.53 -27.27
CA ILE A 145 -1.46 -12.58 -28.27
C ILE A 145 -1.65 -13.90 -27.53
N CYS A 146 -2.72 -14.61 -27.89
CA CYS A 146 -3.08 -15.89 -27.29
C CYS A 146 -2.49 -17.05 -28.09
N ASP A 147 -2.19 -18.15 -27.39
CA ASP A 147 -1.82 -19.42 -28.00
C ASP A 147 -3.08 -20.20 -28.44
N ASP A 148 -2.87 -21.41 -28.97
CA ASP A 148 -3.96 -22.29 -29.43
C ASP A 148 -4.93 -22.70 -28.31
N SER A 149 -4.54 -22.55 -27.03
CA SER A 149 -5.39 -22.79 -25.86
C SER A 149 -6.21 -21.57 -25.44
N GLY A 150 -5.98 -20.41 -26.05
CA GLY A 150 -6.59 -19.14 -25.70
C GLY A 150 -5.88 -18.40 -24.56
N ALA A 151 -4.76 -18.92 -24.06
CA ALA A 151 -3.99 -18.29 -22.99
C ALA A 151 -3.06 -17.20 -23.55
N VAL A 152 -3.01 -16.05 -22.88
CA VAL A 152 -2.10 -14.97 -23.27
C VAL A 152 -0.66 -15.40 -23.01
N HIS A 153 0.13 -15.51 -24.08
CA HIS A 153 1.54 -15.92 -24.00
C HIS A 153 2.52 -14.84 -24.47
N LYS A 154 2.05 -13.82 -25.19
CA LYS A 154 2.83 -12.66 -25.65
C LYS A 154 1.96 -11.40 -25.67
N TYR A 155 2.62 -10.25 -25.75
CA TYR A 155 1.98 -8.97 -25.97
C TYR A 155 2.55 -8.30 -27.23
N ALA A 156 1.67 -7.73 -28.05
CA ALA A 156 2.06 -6.69 -29.00
C ALA A 156 1.98 -5.34 -28.27
N TYR A 157 3.14 -4.76 -27.99
CA TYR A 157 3.27 -3.50 -27.26
C TYR A 157 3.72 -2.37 -28.19
N SER A 158 2.94 -1.29 -28.21
CA SER A 158 3.26 -0.10 -28.98
C SER A 158 3.82 0.99 -28.06
N ARG A 159 4.89 1.68 -28.49
CA ARG A 159 5.38 2.85 -27.76
C ARG A 159 4.61 4.08 -28.22
N HIS A 160 3.88 4.70 -27.31
CA HIS A 160 3.17 5.96 -27.56
C HIS A 160 3.81 7.09 -26.74
N THR A 161 3.89 8.28 -27.34
CA THR A 161 3.83 9.55 -26.60
C THR A 161 2.37 10.03 -26.57
N ALA A 162 2.08 11.07 -25.79
CA ALA A 162 0.74 11.65 -25.70
C ALA A 162 0.10 11.98 -27.06
N ASN A 163 0.90 12.20 -28.11
CA ASN A 163 0.42 12.66 -29.41
C ASN A 163 0.60 11.66 -30.57
N GLN A 164 1.51 10.67 -30.52
CA GLN A 164 1.77 9.77 -31.67
C GLN A 164 2.30 8.38 -31.27
N VAL A 165 2.05 7.39 -32.14
CA VAL A 165 2.69 6.06 -32.10
C VAL A 165 4.09 6.19 -32.70
N ILE A 166 5.13 5.89 -31.91
CA ILE A 166 6.51 6.19 -32.29
C ILE A 166 7.10 5.07 -33.15
N CYS A 167 6.64 3.83 -32.98
CA CYS A 167 7.20 2.65 -33.64
C CYS A 167 6.12 1.59 -33.90
N PRO A 168 6.33 0.69 -34.89
CA PRO A 168 5.50 -0.50 -35.04
C PRO A 168 5.48 -1.32 -33.74
N PRO A 169 4.38 -2.04 -33.43
CA PRO A 169 4.25 -2.79 -32.19
C PRO A 169 5.37 -3.84 -32.07
N LYS A 170 6.02 -3.89 -30.91
CA LYS A 170 7.01 -4.92 -30.59
C LYS A 170 6.32 -6.11 -29.93
N ILE A 171 6.56 -7.31 -30.44
CA ILE A 171 6.13 -8.53 -29.78
C ILE A 171 7.09 -8.81 -28.62
N ILE A 172 6.55 -8.90 -27.42
CA ILE A 172 7.31 -9.10 -26.19
C ILE A 172 6.68 -10.18 -25.31
N ALA A 173 7.52 -10.87 -24.54
CA ALA A 173 7.06 -11.81 -23.53
C ALA A 173 6.44 -11.08 -22.32
N PRO A 174 5.54 -11.72 -21.56
CA PRO A 174 4.93 -11.09 -20.38
C PRO A 174 5.95 -10.57 -19.36
N ALA A 175 7.00 -11.33 -19.06
CA ALA A 175 8.03 -10.90 -18.12
C ALA A 175 8.88 -9.71 -18.62
N ALA A 176 8.91 -9.46 -19.93
CA ALA A 176 9.63 -8.32 -20.51
C ALA A 176 8.79 -7.04 -20.50
N LEU A 177 7.46 -7.14 -20.51
CA LEU A 177 6.58 -5.96 -20.49
C LEU A 177 6.68 -5.22 -19.14
N ARG A 178 6.79 -5.95 -18.02
CA ARG A 178 7.01 -5.35 -16.69
C ARG A 178 8.31 -4.56 -16.60
N GLU A 179 9.37 -4.99 -17.29
CA GLU A 179 10.63 -4.24 -17.35
C GLU A 179 10.44 -2.90 -18.06
N VAL A 180 9.63 -2.88 -19.13
CA VAL A 180 9.29 -1.64 -19.84
C VAL A 180 8.51 -0.68 -18.92
N PHE A 181 7.58 -1.18 -18.12
CA PHE A 181 6.86 -0.35 -17.16
C PHE A 181 7.78 0.20 -16.06
N HIS A 182 8.65 -0.65 -15.51
CA HIS A 182 9.63 -0.25 -14.51
C HIS A 182 10.61 0.81 -15.04
N GLN A 183 11.14 0.64 -16.26
CA GLN A 183 12.02 1.63 -16.89
C GLN A 183 11.33 2.97 -17.13
N LYS A 184 10.02 2.98 -17.39
CA LYS A 184 9.25 4.22 -17.55
C LYS A 184 8.95 4.93 -16.24
N SER A 185 9.02 4.24 -15.11
CA SER A 185 8.77 4.80 -13.78
C SER A 185 10.01 5.39 -13.11
N LEU A 186 11.20 5.13 -13.67
CA LEU A 186 12.48 5.73 -13.27
C LEU A 186 12.66 7.11 -13.94
#